data_AF-A0A414FIZ2-F1
#
_entry.id   AF-A0A414FIZ2-F1
#
_cell.length_a   1.000
_cell.length_b   1.000
_cell.length_c   1.000
_cell.angle_alpha   90.00
_cell.angle_beta   90.00
_cell.angle_gamma   90.00
#
_symmetry.space_group_name_H-M   'P 1'
#
loop_
_entity.id
_entity.type
_entity.pdbx_description
1 polymer ?
#
loop_
_entity_poly.entity_id
_entity_poly.type
_entity_poly.pdbx_seq_one_letter_code
_entity_poly.pdbx_strand_id
1 'polypeptide(L)'
;MGISENADSPLLCSREIKLMQYSKDDIQKEILKAAEKVFLENGFPKASMREIAQEAQVGLSNIYNYFKSKDDIFCTVVRPVISAFERMLHEHHGRYGADIMEMYSTESLCKNLRRYIELLVLRIFMERN
;
A
#
# COMPACT_ATOMS: atom_id res chain seq x y z
N MET A 1 30.15 -18.46 56.98
CA MET A 1 31.54 -18.18 56.58
C MET A 1 31.84 -19.11 55.42
N GLY A 2 32.17 -18.74 54.19
CA GLY A 2 32.48 -17.47 53.55
C GLY A 2 33.12 -17.84 52.20
N ILE A 3 32.42 -17.53 51.10
CA ILE A 3 32.88 -17.08 49.76
C ILE A 3 34.36 -17.18 49.36
N SER A 4 34.58 -17.71 48.15
CA SER A 4 35.44 -17.18 47.05
C SER A 4 35.11 -18.02 45.80
N GLU A 5 34.36 -17.54 44.80
CA GLU A 5 34.78 -16.62 43.72
C GLU A 5 36.06 -17.05 42.97
N ASN A 6 35.86 -17.52 41.74
CA ASN A 6 36.61 -17.17 40.52
C ASN A 6 35.84 -17.83 39.36
N ALA A 7 35.07 -17.09 38.55
CA ALA A 7 35.53 -16.22 37.47
C ALA A 7 36.27 -17.03 36.39
N ASP A 8 35.52 -17.46 35.36
CA ASP A 8 35.96 -17.55 33.96
C ASP A 8 34.74 -17.91 33.06
N SER A 9 33.99 -16.87 32.69
CA SER A 9 33.42 -16.80 31.35
C SER A 9 34.55 -16.31 30.44
N PRO A 10 34.74 -16.83 29.21
CA PRO A 10 33.91 -16.33 28.12
C PRO A 10 33.68 -17.33 26.97
N LEU A 11 32.57 -17.13 26.24
CA LEU A 11 32.54 -16.84 24.79
C LEU A 11 31.21 -17.30 24.16
N LEU A 12 30.41 -16.28 23.83
CA LEU A 12 29.73 -16.14 22.53
C LEU A 12 28.63 -17.16 22.20
N CYS A 13 27.43 -16.95 22.74
CA CYS A 13 26.25 -16.92 21.89
C CYS A 13 25.32 -15.76 22.29
N SER A 14 25.92 -14.57 22.41
CA SER A 14 25.20 -13.32 22.23
C SER A 14 24.84 -13.17 20.75
N ARG A 15 23.98 -14.04 20.22
CA ARG A 15 23.15 -13.64 19.09
C ARG A 15 22.03 -12.82 19.70
N GLU A 16 22.23 -11.51 19.68
CA GLU A 16 21.18 -10.53 19.81
C GLU A 16 20.03 -10.93 18.87
N ILE A 17 19.05 -11.68 19.38
CA ILE A 17 17.70 -11.62 18.83
C ILE A 17 17.19 -10.26 19.28
N LYS A 18 17.67 -9.24 18.58
CA LYS A 18 17.05 -7.93 18.55
C LYS A 18 15.65 -8.24 18.03
N LEU A 19 14.68 -8.35 18.95
CA LEU A 19 13.27 -8.28 18.60
C LEU A 19 13.14 -6.95 17.86
N MET A 20 13.21 -7.02 16.54
CA MET A 20 12.89 -5.94 15.65
C MET A 20 11.39 -5.74 15.86
N GLN A 21 11.04 -4.91 16.85
CA GLN A 21 9.69 -4.44 17.07
C GLN A 21 9.34 -3.60 15.86
N TYR A 22 8.92 -4.25 14.78
CA TYR A 22 8.25 -3.56 13.69
C TYR A 22 7.05 -2.84 14.30
N SER A 23 6.98 -1.53 14.10
CA SER A 23 5.81 -0.78 14.52
C SER A 23 4.60 -1.36 13.81
N LYS A 24 3.44 -1.31 14.47
CA LYS A 24 2.15 -1.62 13.85
C LYS A 24 2.03 -0.90 12.49
N ASP A 25 2.51 0.35 12.41
CA ASP A 25 2.49 1.15 11.19
C ASP A 25 3.39 0.61 10.07
N ASP A 26 4.53 0.01 10.42
CA ASP A 26 5.45 -0.55 9.42
C ASP A 26 4.86 -1.81 8.79
N ILE A 27 4.27 -2.68 9.61
CA ILE A 27 3.56 -3.87 9.12
C ILE A 27 2.37 -3.47 8.24
N GLN A 28 1.63 -2.44 8.63
CA GLN A 28 0.52 -1.93 7.81
C GLN A 28 0.99 -1.44 6.43
N LYS A 29 2.13 -0.72 6.37
CA LYS A 29 2.71 -0.26 5.10
C LYS A 29 3.14 -1.43 4.22
N GLU A 30 3.75 -2.46 4.78
CA GLU A 30 4.16 -3.64 4.01
C GLU A 30 2.95 -4.42 3.47
N ILE A 31 1.87 -4.53 4.25
CA ILE A 31 0.60 -5.10 3.77
C ILE A 31 0.05 -4.28 2.59
N LEU A 32 0.07 -2.95 2.68
CA LEU A 32 -0.45 -2.08 1.61
C LEU A 32 0.39 -2.17 0.32
N LYS A 33 1.72 -2.22 0.43
CA LYS A 33 2.61 -2.41 -0.74
C LYS A 33 2.39 -3.77 -1.40
N ALA A 34 2.29 -4.82 -0.59
CA ALA A 34 2.01 -6.17 -1.09
C ALA A 34 0.65 -6.23 -1.78
N ALA A 35 -0.37 -5.59 -1.19
CA ALA A 35 -1.70 -5.53 -1.77
C ALA A 35 -1.73 -4.78 -3.10
N GLU A 36 -1.05 -3.63 -3.19
CA GLU A 36 -0.90 -2.88 -4.44
C GLU A 36 -0.31 -3.78 -5.52
N LYS A 37 0.78 -4.49 -5.23
CA LYS A 37 1.39 -5.42 -6.17
C LYS A 37 0.44 -6.54 -6.60
N VAL A 38 -0.20 -7.22 -5.66
CA VAL A 38 -1.14 -8.32 -5.97
C VAL A 38 -2.34 -7.82 -6.77
N PHE A 39 -2.86 -6.63 -6.48
CA PHE A 39 -3.95 -6.03 -7.25
C PHE A 39 -3.52 -5.65 -8.67
N LEU A 40 -2.29 -5.15 -8.85
CA LEU A 40 -1.74 -4.81 -10.15
C LEU A 40 -1.50 -6.05 -11.02
N GLU A 41 -0.98 -7.13 -10.43
CA GLU A 41 -0.66 -8.38 -11.16
C GLU A 41 -1.92 -9.18 -11.52
N ASN A 42 -2.85 -9.33 -10.58
CA ASN A 42 -3.96 -10.27 -10.72
C ASN A 42 -5.31 -9.58 -10.99
N GLY A 43 -5.38 -8.26 -10.80
CA GLY A 43 -6.64 -7.52 -10.75
C GLY A 43 -7.37 -7.72 -9.42
N PHE A 44 -8.12 -6.69 -8.99
CA PHE A 44 -8.86 -6.72 -7.73
C PHE A 44 -9.79 -7.95 -7.56
N PRO A 45 -10.59 -8.38 -8.56
CA PRO A 45 -11.52 -9.51 -8.35
C PRO A 45 -10.80 -10.83 -8.03
N LYS A 46 -9.65 -11.10 -8.66
CA LYS A 46 -8.92 -12.36 -8.50
C LYS A 46 -7.97 -12.37 -7.31
N ALA A 47 -7.49 -11.20 -6.88
CA ALA A 47 -6.68 -11.08 -5.68
C ALA A 47 -7.40 -11.61 -4.44
N SER A 48 -6.65 -12.20 -3.52
CA SER A 48 -7.14 -12.76 -2.25
C SER A 48 -6.33 -12.26 -1.05
N MET A 49 -6.96 -12.26 0.13
CA MET A 49 -6.26 -11.93 1.39
C MET A 49 -5.06 -12.84 1.65
N ARG A 50 -5.09 -14.08 1.17
CA ARG A 50 -4.01 -15.06 1.32
C ARG A 50 -2.79 -14.70 0.48
N GLU A 51 -3.00 -14.35 -0.78
CA GLU A 51 -1.92 -13.91 -1.67
C GLU A 51 -1.26 -12.64 -1.13
N ILE A 52 -2.06 -11.68 -0.66
CA ILE A 52 -1.55 -10.44 -0.05
C ILE A 52 -0.72 -10.75 1.21
N ALA A 53 -1.21 -11.64 2.08
CA ALA A 53 -0.47 -12.03 3.28
C ALA A 53 0.86 -12.73 2.94
N GLN A 54 0.85 -13.61 1.92
CA GLN A 54 2.05 -14.28 1.44
C GLN A 54 3.07 -13.29 0.87
N GLU A 55 2.62 -12.35 0.03
CA GLU A 55 3.47 -11.32 -0.57
C GLU A 55 4.05 -10.38 0.51
N ALA A 56 3.25 -10.01 1.52
CA ALA A 56 3.70 -9.20 2.65
C ALA A 56 4.57 -9.98 3.66
N GLN A 57 4.77 -11.29 3.48
CA GLN A 57 5.46 -12.17 4.42
C GLN A 57 4.89 -12.13 5.85
N VAL A 58 3.57 -11.99 5.96
CA VAL A 58 2.84 -11.99 7.24
C VAL A 58 1.85 -13.15 7.30
N GLY A 59 1.54 -13.62 8.50
CA GLY A 59 0.47 -14.60 8.68
C GLY A 59 -0.89 -14.02 8.27
N LEU A 60 -1.75 -14.85 7.67
CA LEU A 60 -3.12 -14.46 7.33
C LEU A 60 -3.89 -13.94 8.56
N SER A 61 -3.72 -14.54 9.74
CA SER A 61 -4.36 -14.01 10.95
C SER A 61 -3.87 -12.61 11.32
N ASN A 62 -2.60 -12.28 11.00
CA ASN A 62 -2.04 -10.97 11.29
C ASN A 62 -2.63 -9.89 10.37
N ILE A 63 -2.90 -10.19 9.09
CA ILE A 63 -3.50 -9.21 8.16
C ILE A 63 -4.87 -8.72 8.67
N TYR A 64 -5.65 -9.62 9.30
CA TYR A 64 -6.97 -9.31 9.84
C TYR A 64 -6.93 -8.42 11.08
N ASN A 65 -5.76 -8.24 11.71
CA ASN A 65 -5.58 -7.24 12.76
C ASN A 65 -5.51 -5.79 12.22
N TYR A 66 -5.30 -5.64 10.90
CA TYR A 66 -5.16 -4.36 10.22
C TYR A 66 -6.35 -4.04 9.30
N PHE A 67 -6.82 -5.05 8.56
CA PHE A 67 -7.88 -4.88 7.57
C PHE A 67 -8.90 -6.01 7.67
N LYS A 68 -10.20 -5.68 7.71
CA LYS A 68 -11.26 -6.68 7.87
C LYS A 68 -11.57 -7.39 6.56
N SER A 69 -11.31 -6.74 5.44
CA SER A 69 -11.64 -7.24 4.11
C SER A 69 -10.62 -6.81 3.05
N LYS A 70 -10.70 -7.45 1.87
CA LYS A 70 -9.94 -7.05 0.68
C LYS A 70 -10.36 -5.66 0.20
N ASP A 71 -11.64 -5.33 0.33
CA ASP A 71 -12.20 -4.03 0.01
C ASP A 71 -11.63 -2.91 0.89
N ASP A 72 -11.45 -3.16 2.19
CA ASP A 72 -10.81 -2.19 3.11
C ASP A 72 -9.38 -1.86 2.69
N ILE A 73 -8.61 -2.90 2.31
CA ILE A 73 -7.25 -2.76 1.80
C ILE A 73 -7.27 -1.95 0.50
N PHE A 74 -8.13 -2.33 -0.45
CA PHE A 74 -8.22 -1.67 -1.74
C PHE A 74 -8.59 -0.18 -1.59
N CYS A 75 -9.60 0.13 -0.78
CA CYS A 75 -10.01 1.51 -0.49
C CYS A 75 -8.84 2.32 0.09
N THR A 76 -8.02 1.71 0.95
CA THR A 76 -6.85 2.36 1.54
C THR A 76 -5.75 2.59 0.50
N VAL A 77 -5.50 1.62 -0.38
CA VAL A 77 -4.53 1.73 -1.50
C VAL A 77 -4.91 2.85 -2.47
N VAL A 78 -6.20 2.99 -2.84
CA VAL A 78 -6.63 4.00 -3.83
C VAL A 78 -6.85 5.39 -3.25
N ARG A 79 -6.99 5.52 -1.92
CA ARG A 79 -7.30 6.78 -1.25
C ARG A 79 -6.35 7.95 -1.60
N PRO A 80 -5.01 7.78 -1.65
CA PRO A 80 -4.11 8.87 -2.04
C PRO A 80 -4.41 9.41 -3.44
N VAL A 81 -4.78 8.54 -4.39
CA VAL A 81 -5.13 8.93 -5.76
C VAL A 81 -6.44 9.70 -5.78
N ILE A 82 -7.46 9.22 -5.06
CA ILE A 82 -8.75 9.90 -4.93
C ILE A 82 -8.55 11.29 -4.33
N SER A 83 -7.78 11.41 -3.23
CA SER A 83 -7.53 12.69 -2.59
C SER A 83 -6.70 13.66 -3.45
N ALA A 84 -5.80 13.16 -4.30
CA ALA A 84 -5.12 13.98 -5.29
C ALA A 84 -6.10 14.51 -6.35
N PHE A 85 -7.02 13.67 -6.82
CA PHE A 85 -8.06 14.05 -7.76
C PHE A 85 -9.04 15.07 -7.17
N GLU A 86 -9.50 14.86 -5.93
CA GLU A 86 -10.34 15.82 -5.19
C GLU A 86 -9.66 17.19 -5.06
N ARG A 87 -8.34 17.20 -4.78
CA ARG A 87 -7.57 18.44 -4.68
C ARG A 87 -7.45 19.15 -6.01
N MET A 88 -7.17 18.41 -7.09
CA MET A 88 -7.15 18.98 -8.44
C MET A 88 -8.51 19.59 -8.83
N LEU A 89 -9.61 18.91 -8.50
CA LEU A 89 -10.96 19.45 -8.69
C LEU A 89 -11.17 20.72 -7.86
N HIS A 90 -10.76 20.72 -6.60
CA HIS A 90 -10.96 21.86 -5.70
C HIS A 90 -10.08 23.08 -6.06
N GLU A 91 -8.83 22.87 -6.50
CA GLU A 91 -7.91 23.94 -6.90
C GLU A 91 -8.33 24.62 -8.20
N HIS A 92 -9.14 23.95 -9.02
CA HIS A 92 -9.71 24.50 -10.25
C HIS A 92 -11.12 25.06 -10.09
N HIS A 93 -11.72 25.08 -8.89
CA HIS A 93 -13.09 25.58 -8.67
C HIS A 93 -13.16 26.78 -7.73
N GLY A 94 -13.28 27.96 -8.32
CA GLY A 94 -13.92 29.11 -7.66
C GLY A 94 -15.43 28.89 -7.58
N ARG A 95 -15.99 28.94 -6.36
CA ARG A 95 -17.42 29.07 -6.00
C ARG A 95 -18.45 28.49 -7.01
N TYR A 96 -18.95 27.31 -6.67
CA TYR A 96 -20.27 26.78 -7.06
C TYR A 96 -20.47 26.49 -8.57
N GLY A 97 -20.12 25.26 -8.97
CA GLY A 97 -20.80 24.55 -10.08
C GLY A 97 -20.59 25.05 -11.52
N ALA A 98 -19.92 26.19 -11.75
CA ALA A 98 -19.69 26.72 -13.10
C ALA A 98 -18.75 25.83 -13.95
N ASP A 99 -17.79 25.17 -13.32
CA ASP A 99 -16.73 24.44 -14.02
C ASP A 99 -17.02 22.96 -14.27
N ILE A 100 -18.01 22.37 -13.61
CA ILE A 100 -18.47 21.03 -14.03
C ILE A 100 -18.92 21.12 -15.49
N MET A 101 -19.56 22.23 -15.88
CA MET A 101 -19.95 22.52 -17.26
C MET A 101 -18.78 22.90 -18.17
N GLU A 102 -17.77 23.62 -17.67
CA GLU A 102 -16.58 24.00 -18.47
C GLU A 102 -15.62 22.81 -18.73
N MET A 103 -15.60 21.83 -17.82
CA MET A 103 -14.90 20.55 -17.95
C MET A 103 -15.53 19.61 -19.01
N TYR A 104 -16.78 19.82 -19.42
CA TYR A 104 -17.42 19.10 -20.54
C TYR A 104 -17.03 19.63 -21.93
N SER A 105 -16.16 20.64 -22.03
CA SER A 105 -15.51 20.92 -23.31
C SER A 105 -14.59 19.73 -23.65
N THR A 106 -15.13 18.86 -24.51
CA THR A 106 -14.69 17.50 -24.91
C THR A 106 -13.17 17.25 -25.05
N GLU A 107 -12.35 18.29 -25.18
CA GLU A 107 -10.90 18.19 -25.35
C GLU A 107 -10.13 17.94 -24.03
N SER A 108 -10.55 18.57 -22.92
CA SER A 108 -9.82 18.48 -21.64
C SER A 108 -10.13 17.16 -20.91
N LEU A 109 -11.37 16.70 -20.99
CA LEU A 109 -11.79 15.40 -20.48
C LEU A 109 -11.05 14.26 -21.21
N CYS A 110 -10.96 14.33 -22.54
CA CYS A 110 -10.21 13.36 -23.33
C CYS A 110 -8.71 13.39 -23.06
N LYS A 111 -8.09 14.54 -22.79
CA LYS A 111 -6.66 14.62 -22.42
C LYS A 111 -6.39 13.99 -21.05
N ASN A 112 -7.24 14.26 -20.06
CA ASN A 112 -7.09 13.71 -18.72
C ASN A 112 -7.43 12.21 -18.65
N LEU A 113 -8.50 11.76 -19.31
CA LEU A 113 -8.82 10.35 -19.46
C LEU A 113 -7.76 9.62 -20.28
N ARG A 114 -7.24 10.22 -21.36
CA ARG A 114 -6.14 9.63 -22.14
C ARG A 114 -4.88 9.50 -21.30
N ARG A 115 -4.53 10.50 -20.48
CA ARG A 115 -3.39 10.41 -19.56
C ARG A 115 -3.58 9.30 -18.52
N TYR A 116 -4.79 9.18 -17.97
CA TYR A 116 -5.14 8.17 -16.99
C TYR A 116 -5.14 6.74 -17.59
N ILE A 117 -5.71 6.59 -18.79
CA ILE A 117 -5.69 5.34 -19.56
C ILE A 117 -4.28 5.02 -20.04
N GLU A 118 -3.47 5.99 -20.48
CA GLU A 118 -2.06 5.77 -20.84
C GLU A 118 -1.25 5.31 -19.63
N LEU A 119 -1.45 5.87 -18.44
CA LEU A 119 -0.75 5.42 -17.23
C LEU A 119 -1.19 4.02 -16.78
N LEU A 120 -2.47 3.68 -16.92
CA LEU A 120 -2.99 2.34 -16.62
C LEU A 120 -2.60 1.31 -17.68
N VAL A 121 -2.64 1.66 -18.97
CA VAL A 121 -2.40 0.75 -20.10
C VAL A 121 -0.91 0.61 -20.44
N LEU A 122 -0.08 1.66 -20.34
CA LEU A 122 1.37 1.54 -20.55
C LEU A 122 2.03 0.68 -19.47
N ARG A 123 1.50 0.62 -18.24
CA ARG A 123 1.96 -0.35 -17.23
C ARG A 123 1.53 -1.78 -17.56
N ILE A 124 0.30 -1.98 -18.04
CA ILE A 124 -0.24 -3.31 -18.40
C ILE A 124 0.44 -3.88 -19.66
N PHE A 125 0.90 -3.05 -20.60
CA PHE A 125 1.49 -3.50 -21.87
C PHE A 125 3.03 -3.52 -21.90
N MET A 126 3.73 -2.69 -21.11
CA MET A 126 5.22 -2.65 -21.13
C MET A 126 5.89 -3.77 -20.33
N GLU A 127 5.16 -4.54 -19.52
CA GLU A 127 5.69 -5.75 -18.86
C GLU A 127 5.50 -7.03 -19.69
N ARG A 128 5.10 -6.91 -20.97
CA ARG A 128 5.21 -7.97 -21.97
C ARG A 128 6.28 -7.64 -23.02
N ASN A 129 7.53 -7.62 -22.58
CA ASN A 129 8.72 -7.99 -23.36
C ASN A 129 9.82 -8.47 -22.41
#